data_AF-A0A1H8VEU9-F1
#
_entry.id   AF-A0A1H8VEU9-F1
#
_cell.length_a   1.000
_cell.length_b   1.000
_cell.length_c   1.000
_cell.angle_alpha   90.00
_cell.angle_beta   90.00
_cell.angle_gamma   90.00
#
_symmetry.space_group_name_H-M   'P 1'
#
loop_
_entity.id
_entity.type
_entity.pdbx_description
1 polymer ?
#
loop_
_entity_poly.entity_id
_entity_poly.type
_entity_poly.pdbx_seq_one_letter_code
_entity_poly.pdbx_strand_id
1 'polypeptide(L)' 'MPYFECTECGQLATIGSFERSELRQHCPVCETQTVWEVAFESDSGVSF' A
#
# COMPACT_ATOMS: atom_id res chain seq x y z
N MET A 1 2.83 -9.51 -4.91
CA MET A 1 3.24 -8.14 -4.54
C MET A 1 2.31 -7.67 -3.43
N PRO A 2 2.81 -7.14 -2.31
CA PRO A 2 1.98 -6.64 -1.22
C PRO A 2 1.11 -5.45 -1.66
N TYR A 3 -0.12 -5.44 -1.16
CA TYR A 3 -1.06 -4.32 -1.28
C TYR A 3 -1.01 -3.47 -0.03
N PHE A 4 -1.13 -2.15 -0.23
CA PHE A 4 -1.10 -1.13 0.81
C PHE A 4 -2.44 -0.46 0.92
N GLU A 5 -2.83 -0.16 2.15
CA GLU A 5 -3.99 0.66 2.46
C GLU A 5 -3.55 2.03 2.98
N CYS A 6 -4.15 3.08 2.44
CA CYS A 6 -4.04 4.43 2.96
C CYS A 6 -4.74 4.53 4.32
N THR A 7 -4.02 4.94 5.37
CA THR A 7 -4.58 5.05 6.73
C THR A 7 -5.64 6.13 6.88
N GLU A 8 -5.76 7.06 5.92
CA GLU A 8 -6.73 8.15 5.99
C GLU A 8 -8.04 7.87 5.27
N CYS A 9 -7.99 7.26 4.07
CA CYS A 9 -9.18 7.05 3.23
C CYS A 9 -9.46 5.58 2.90
N GLY A 10 -8.60 4.63 3.30
CA GLY A 10 -8.75 3.22 3.01
C GLY A 10 -8.46 2.84 1.55
N GLN A 11 -7.88 3.75 0.76
CA GLN A 11 -7.52 3.47 -0.63
C GLN A 11 -6.46 2.37 -0.69
N LEU A 12 -6.66 1.39 -1.58
CA LEU A 12 -5.69 0.33 -1.85
C LEU A 12 -4.75 0.69 -3.01
N ALA A 13 -3.45 0.44 -2.85
CA ALA A 13 -2.46 0.61 -3.91
C ALA A 13 -1.31 -0.40 -3.78
N THR A 14 -0.70 -0.77 -4.90
CA THR A 14 0.55 -1.55 -4.93
C THR A 14 1.74 -0.59 -4.94
N ILE A 15 2.54 -0.58 -3.88
CA ILE A 15 3.71 0.29 -3.78
C ILE A 15 4.98 -0.55 -4.03
N GLY A 16 5.68 -0.25 -5.12
CA GLY A 16 6.77 -1.09 -5.64
C GLY A 16 8.13 -0.92 -4.96
N SER A 17 8.32 0.11 -4.14
CA SER A 17 9.62 0.50 -3.59
C SER A 17 9.58 0.59 -2.06
N PHE A 18 10.02 -0.47 -1.39
CA PHE A 18 10.14 -0.56 0.07
C PHE A 18 11.54 -0.16 0.52
N GLU A 19 11.88 1.13 0.42
CA GLU A 19 13.20 1.58 0.89
C GLU A 19 13.20 2.14 2.32
N ARG A 20 12.04 2.24 3.00
CA ARG A 20 11.98 2.74 4.39
C ARG A 20 10.87 2.05 5.19
N SER A 21 11.14 1.84 6.48
CA SER A 21 10.22 1.27 7.47
C SER A 21 8.91 2.05 7.65
N GLU A 22 8.82 3.28 7.13
CA GLU A 22 7.60 4.07 7.08
C GLU A 22 7.26 4.40 5.62
N LEU A 23 6.19 3.80 5.12
CA LEU A 23 5.71 3.96 3.76
C LEU A 23 4.86 5.23 3.64
N ARG A 24 5.54 6.38 3.62
CA ARG A 24 4.90 7.69 3.41
C ARG A 24 4.90 8.04 1.93
N GLN A 25 3.74 7.99 1.30
CA GLN A 25 3.57 8.24 -0.13
C GLN A 25 2.32 9.09 -0.39
N HIS A 26 2.30 9.79 -1.53
CA HIS A 26 1.15 10.60 -1.91
C HIS A 26 -0.06 9.71 -2.25
N CYS A 27 -1.21 10.02 -1.66
CA CYS A 27 -2.47 9.36 -1.98
C CYS A 27 -3.20 10.12 -3.08
N PRO A 28 -3.51 9.48 -4.22
CA PRO A 28 -4.26 10.14 -5.29
C PRO A 28 -5.71 10.45 -4.91
N VAL A 29 -6.23 9.85 -3.83
CA VAL A 29 -7.59 10.11 -3.32
C VAL A 29 -7.59 11.25 -2.32
N CYS A 30 -6.63 11.27 -1.39
CA CYS A 30 -6.53 12.37 -0.41
C CYS A 30 -5.81 13.60 -0.97
N GLU A 31 -5.16 13.47 -2.13
CA GLU A 31 -4.30 14.49 -2.75
C GLU A 31 -3.22 15.04 -1.79
N THR A 32 -2.80 14.22 -0.82
CA THR A 32 -1.82 14.57 0.22
C THR A 32 -0.87 13.42 0.51
N GLN A 33 0.22 13.70 1.23
CA GLN A 33 1.11 12.66 1.75
C GLN A 33 0.44 11.93 2.91
N THR A 34 0.34 10.61 2.78
CA THR A 34 -0.25 9.75 3.82
C THR A 34 0.70 8.62 4.17
N VAL A 35 0.42 7.98 5.30
CA VAL A 35 1.04 6.72 5.68
C VAL A 35 0.27 5.59 5.02
N TRP A 36 1.01 4.62 4.49
CA TRP A 36 0.46 3.44 3.88
C TRP A 36 0.87 2.22 4.71
N GLU A 37 -0.12 1.43 5.10
CA GLU A 37 0.07 0.21 5.88
C GLU A 37 -0.14 -1.02 4.98
N VAL A 38 0.54 -2.13 5.30
CA VAL A 38 0.35 -3.38 4.56
C VAL A 38 -1.08 -3.86 4.81
N ALA A 39 -1.90 -3.89 3.78
CA ALA A 39 -3.25 -4.43 3.86
C ALA A 39 -3.22 -5.96 3.79
N PHE A 40 -2.51 -6.49 2.80
CA PHE A 40 -2.30 -7.92 2.62
C PHE A 40 -1.13 -8.19 1.67
N GLU A 41 -0.40 -9.26 1.95
CA GLU A 41 0.55 -9.82 1.00
C GLU A 41 -0.23 -10.67 0.02
N SER A 42 -0.41 -10.20 -1.23
CA SER A 42 -0.87 -11.11 -2.28
C SER A 42 0.23 -12.11 -2.57
N ASP A 43 0.08 -13.26 -1.92
CA ASP A 43 0.71 -14.50 -2.32
C ASP A 43 0.16 -14.85 -3.71
N SER A 44 0.99 -14.71 -4.73
CA SER A 44 0.69 -15.20 -6.07
C SER A 44 0.79 -16.73 -6.07
N GLY A 45 0.00 -17.39 -5.24
CA GLY A 45 -0.06 -18.84 -5.06
C GLY A 45 -1.44 -19.34 -5.47
N VAL A 46 -1.80 -19.19 -6.74
CA VAL A 46 -2.86 -20.01 -7.32
C VAL A 46 -2.42 -21.47 -7.23
N SER A 47 -2.94 -22.20 -6.23
CA SER A 47 -2.90 -23.66 -6.23
C SER A 47 -4.08 -24.14 -7.08
N PHE A 48 -3.80 -24.62 -8.28
CA PHE A 48 -4.74 -25.40 -9.08
C PHE A 48 -4.62 -26.89 -8.74
#